data_AF-A0A3A6UED5-F1
#
_entry.id   AF-A0A3A6UED5-F1
#
_cell.length_a   1.000
_cell.length_b   1.000
_cell.length_c   1.000
_cell.angle_alpha   90.00
_cell.angle_beta   90.00
_cell.angle_gamma   90.00
#
_symmetry.space_group_name_H-M   'P 1'
#
loop_
_entity.id
_entity.type
_entity.pdbx_description
1 polymer ?
#
loop_
_entity_poly.entity_id
_entity_poly.type
_entity_poly.pdbx_seq_one_letter_code
_entity_poly.pdbx_strand_id
1 'polypeptide(L)'
;MTAWFTALPWVHYLDFKRKERYHAARFEKDTRYYVIRLSKDLLEDWVITLINGRIKSKLGQSRTLAFANFNEAFDSFCQQAKIRHQRGYQLKTFDCDNHLLLHLLPFLVYVKNNEEIHETKIIQSAKNRRTQNQSPAPAKNNQTPSHQQMGFSF
;
A
#
# COMPACT_ATOMS: atom_id res chain seq x y z
N MET A 1 -27.14 11.15 -8.67
CA MET A 1 -27.61 12.08 -7.64
C MET A 1 -26.40 12.73 -7.01
N THR A 2 -26.19 14.02 -7.24
CA THR A 2 -25.15 14.81 -6.57
C THR A 2 -25.63 15.10 -5.14
N ALA A 3 -24.80 14.87 -4.13
CA ALA A 3 -25.18 15.19 -2.76
C ALA A 3 -25.36 16.71 -2.61
N TRP A 4 -26.29 17.18 -1.77
CA TRP A 4 -26.61 18.62 -1.68
C TRP A 4 -25.45 19.45 -1.08
N PHE A 5 -24.92 19.09 0.09
CA PHE A 5 -23.75 18.21 0.23
C PHE A 5 -22.49 18.37 -0.66
N THR A 6 -22.59 18.67 -1.95
CA THR A 6 -21.42 18.87 -2.84
C THR A 6 -21.59 20.10 -3.73
N ALA A 7 -22.71 20.83 -3.60
CA ALA A 7 -23.00 22.06 -4.31
C ALA A 7 -22.52 23.32 -3.56
N LEU A 8 -22.38 24.44 -4.26
CA LEU A 8 -22.02 25.73 -3.66
C LEU A 8 -23.10 26.24 -2.68
N PRO A 9 -22.78 27.15 -1.73
CA PRO A 9 -21.50 27.86 -1.53
C PRO A 9 -20.59 27.23 -0.45
N TRP A 10 -21.08 26.26 0.31
CA TRP A 10 -20.41 25.75 1.50
C TRP A 10 -19.09 25.00 1.18
N VAL A 11 -18.91 24.51 -0.05
CA VAL A 11 -17.65 23.93 -0.56
C VAL A 11 -16.49 24.94 -0.53
N HIS A 12 -16.74 26.24 -0.71
CA HIS A 12 -15.67 27.26 -0.71
C HIS A 12 -15.06 27.51 0.66
N TYR A 13 -15.78 27.17 1.73
CA TYR A 13 -15.27 27.28 3.11
C TYR A 13 -14.38 26.09 3.51
N LEU A 14 -14.24 25.10 2.64
CA LEU A 14 -13.37 23.96 2.86
C LEU A 14 -11.95 24.31 2.43
N ASP A 15 -11.03 24.35 3.40
CA ASP A 15 -9.59 24.47 3.11
C ASP A 15 -9.08 23.15 2.52
N PHE A 16 -9.11 23.06 1.19
CA PHE A 16 -8.53 21.93 0.44
C PHE A 16 -7.04 22.08 0.19
N LYS A 17 -6.34 23.03 0.83
CA LYS A 17 -4.88 23.11 0.68
C LYS A 17 -4.27 21.80 1.13
N ARG A 18 -3.60 21.13 0.19
CA ARG A 18 -2.80 19.94 0.42
C ARG A 18 -1.66 20.33 1.35
N LYS A 19 -1.76 19.91 2.61
CA LYS A 19 -0.70 20.11 3.60
C LYS A 19 0.20 18.89 3.55
N GLU A 20 1.50 19.16 3.43
CA GLU A 20 2.56 18.16 3.44
C GLU A 20 2.66 17.49 4.81
N ARG A 21 1.83 16.48 5.06
CA ARG A 21 1.77 15.79 6.36
C ARG A 21 1.58 14.30 6.21
N TYR A 22 1.71 13.63 7.35
CA TYR A 22 1.39 12.22 7.48
C TYR A 22 -0.07 11.95 7.16
N HIS A 23 -0.32 10.89 6.39
CA HIS A 23 -1.67 10.38 6.14
C HIS A 23 -1.69 8.87 6.34
N ALA A 24 -2.76 8.34 6.94
CA ALA A 24 -2.93 6.90 7.04
C ALA A 24 -4.37 6.47 6.81
N ALA A 25 -4.55 5.35 6.13
CA ALA A 25 -5.87 4.75 5.91
C ALA A 25 -5.79 3.25 6.19
N ARG A 26 -6.72 2.74 7.00
CA ARG A 26 -6.92 1.30 7.21
C ARG A 26 -8.24 0.90 6.59
N PHE A 27 -8.18 -0.17 5.82
CA PHE A 27 -9.32 -0.81 5.20
C PHE A 27 -9.41 -2.26 5.66
N GLU A 28 -10.63 -2.77 5.78
CA GLU A 28 -10.89 -4.16 6.14
C GLU A 28 -11.94 -4.79 5.23
N LYS A 29 -11.77 -6.09 4.98
CA LYS A 29 -12.72 -6.91 4.23
C LYS A 29 -12.65 -8.34 4.76
N ASP A 30 -13.79 -8.86 5.22
CA ASP A 30 -13.91 -10.20 5.80
C ASP A 30 -12.87 -10.43 6.92
N THR A 31 -11.84 -11.24 6.64
CA THR A 31 -10.75 -11.55 7.57
C THR A 31 -9.44 -10.86 7.19
N ARG A 32 -9.44 -9.92 6.24
CA ARG A 32 -8.24 -9.26 5.71
C ARG A 32 -8.22 -7.78 6.05
N TYR A 33 -7.03 -7.24 6.24
CA TYR A 33 -6.81 -5.81 6.40
C TYR A 33 -5.80 -5.28 5.38
N TYR A 34 -5.92 -4.00 5.10
CA TYR A 34 -5.00 -3.22 4.28
C TYR A 34 -4.74 -1.87 4.93
N VAL A 35 -3.49 -1.46 5.05
CA VAL A 35 -3.11 -0.15 5.57
C VAL A 35 -2.26 0.56 4.54
N ILE A 36 -2.53 1.84 4.32
CA ILE A 36 -1.75 2.76 3.53
C ILE A 36 -1.23 3.83 4.50
N ARG A 37 0.06 4.10 4.50
CA ARG A 37 0.67 5.19 5.28
C ARG A 37 1.54 6.02 4.35
N LEU A 38 1.25 7.30 4.22
CA LEU A 38 2.09 8.31 3.58
C LEU A 38 2.85 9.04 4.68
N SER A 39 4.18 9.01 4.62
CA SER A 39 5.05 9.64 5.61
C SER A 39 6.32 10.17 4.94
N LYS A 40 7.07 10.99 5.66
CA LYS A 40 8.45 11.29 5.29
C LYS A 40 9.41 10.20 5.75
N ASP A 41 10.44 9.99 4.95
CA ASP A 41 11.66 9.24 5.22
C ASP A 41 12.57 10.02 6.19
N LEU A 42 13.61 9.36 6.72
CA LEU A 42 14.72 10.00 7.44
C LEU A 42 15.49 11.02 6.58
N LEU A 43 15.48 10.87 5.26
CA LEU A 43 16.08 11.75 4.27
C LEU A 43 15.11 12.81 3.73
N GLU A 44 13.96 13.01 4.39
CA GLU A 44 12.90 13.97 4.02
C GLU A 44 12.17 13.67 2.69
N ASP A 45 12.49 12.56 2.02
CA ASP A 45 11.72 12.06 0.87
C ASP A 45 10.35 11.53 1.30
N TRP A 46 9.40 11.47 0.36
CA TRP A 46 8.06 10.97 0.66
C TRP A 46 7.95 9.48 0.35
N VAL A 47 7.38 8.72 1.30
CA VAL A 47 7.21 7.29 1.16
C VAL A 47 5.78 6.86 1.45
N ILE A 48 5.28 5.89 0.68
CA ILE A 48 4.06 5.18 0.99
C ILE A 48 4.40 3.77 1.48
N THR A 49 4.07 3.47 2.72
CA THR A 49 4.11 2.11 3.27
C THR A 49 2.75 1.45 3.13
N LEU A 50 2.72 0.32 2.45
CA LEU A 50 1.52 -0.46 2.17
C LEU A 50 1.59 -1.79 2.93
N ILE A 51 0.72 -1.97 3.90
CA ILE A 51 0.70 -3.14 4.78
C ILE A 51 -0.57 -3.93 4.51
N ASN A 52 -0.46 -5.25 4.40
CA ASN A 52 -1.62 -6.11 4.22
C ASN A 52 -1.48 -7.42 5.01
N GLY A 53 -2.59 -8.01 5.40
CA GLY A 53 -2.53 -9.24 6.18
C GLY A 53 -3.89 -9.76 6.58
N ARG A 54 -3.88 -10.77 7.44
CA ARG A 54 -5.10 -11.33 8.04
C ARG A 54 -5.35 -10.63 9.37
N ILE A 55 -6.60 -10.30 9.67
CA ILE A 55 -6.99 -9.71 10.95
C ILE A 55 -6.54 -10.67 12.07
N LYS A 56 -5.91 -10.12 13.11
CA LYS A 56 -5.29 -10.85 14.24
C LYS A 56 -4.07 -11.72 13.90
N SER A 57 -3.48 -11.60 12.70
CA SER A 57 -2.15 -12.21 12.46
C SER A 57 -1.05 -11.38 13.15
N LYS A 58 0.00 -12.06 13.64
CA LYS A 58 1.15 -11.39 14.28
C LYS A 58 1.91 -10.48 13.31
N LEU A 59 1.96 -10.85 12.03
CA LEU A 59 2.68 -10.12 11.00
C LEU A 59 1.86 -10.07 9.70
N GLY A 60 1.92 -8.93 9.02
CA GLY A 60 1.43 -8.75 7.66
C GLY A 60 2.59 -8.62 6.67
N GLN A 61 2.30 -8.55 5.38
CA GLN A 61 3.26 -8.19 4.36
C GLN A 61 3.30 -6.67 4.21
N SER A 62 4.50 -6.10 4.14
CA SER A 62 4.71 -4.67 3.92
C SER A 62 5.50 -4.44 2.64
N ARG A 63 5.16 -3.39 1.90
CA ARG A 63 5.94 -2.87 0.78
C ARG A 63 6.00 -1.35 0.87
N THR A 64 7.13 -0.78 0.49
CA THR A 64 7.34 0.67 0.51
C THR A 64 7.53 1.18 -0.91
N LEU A 65 6.93 2.32 -1.21
CA LEU A 65 7.07 3.05 -2.47
C LEU A 65 7.68 4.42 -2.15
N ALA A 66 8.72 4.82 -2.86
CA ALA A 66 9.37 6.12 -2.70
C ALA A 66 8.92 7.11 -3.77
N PHE A 67 8.82 8.38 -3.39
CA PHE A 67 8.36 9.49 -4.22
C PHE A 67 9.21 10.72 -3.93
N ALA A 68 9.50 11.50 -4.97
CA ALA A 68 10.33 12.70 -4.86
C ALA A 68 9.59 13.90 -4.22
N ASN A 69 8.25 13.89 -4.20
CA ASN A 69 7.46 14.99 -3.67
C ASN A 69 6.14 14.51 -3.06
N PHE A 70 5.55 15.36 -2.20
CA PHE A 70 4.33 15.04 -1.48
C PHE A 70 3.13 14.83 -2.41
N ASN A 71 2.98 15.67 -3.44
CA ASN A 71 1.79 15.67 -4.29
C ASN A 71 1.63 14.35 -5.04
N GLU A 72 2.72 13.86 -5.64
CA GLU A 72 2.75 12.57 -6.34
C GLU A 72 2.45 11.41 -5.39
N ALA A 73 3.05 11.43 -4.20
CA ALA A 73 2.80 10.43 -3.16
C ALA A 73 1.34 10.47 -2.68
N PHE A 74 0.76 11.65 -2.52
CA PHE A 74 -0.62 11.84 -2.10
C PHE A 74 -1.63 11.39 -3.17
N ASP A 75 -1.35 11.64 -4.45
CA ASP A 75 -2.18 11.16 -5.54
C ASP A 75 -2.14 9.62 -5.62
N SER A 76 -0.96 9.02 -5.45
CA SER A 76 -0.81 7.56 -5.35
C SER A 76 -1.52 6.97 -4.13
N PHE A 77 -1.47 7.66 -2.98
CA PHE A 77 -2.22 7.30 -1.78
C PHE A 77 -3.74 7.25 -2.07
N CYS A 78 -4.27 8.29 -2.71
CA CYS A 78 -5.69 8.37 -3.10
C CYS A 78 -6.06 7.27 -4.09
N GLN A 79 -5.20 6.97 -5.06
CA GLN A 79 -5.40 5.88 -6.03
C GLN A 79 -5.45 4.51 -5.33
N GLN A 80 -4.54 4.23 -4.40
CA GLN A 80 -4.54 2.99 -3.63
C GLN A 80 -5.82 2.87 -2.79
N ALA A 81 -6.26 3.95 -2.14
CA ALA A 81 -7.51 3.99 -1.39
C ALA A 81 -8.72 3.69 -2.29
N LYS A 82 -8.79 4.28 -3.47
CA LYS A 82 -9.84 3.99 -4.48
C LYS A 82 -9.87 2.52 -4.85
N ILE A 83 -8.70 1.95 -5.16
CA ILE A 83 -8.59 0.53 -5.53
C ILE A 83 -9.11 -0.36 -4.39
N ARG A 84 -8.88 -0.01 -3.12
CA ARG A 84 -9.43 -0.76 -1.99
C ARG A 84 -10.95 -0.66 -1.92
N HIS A 85 -11.50 0.55 -2.05
CA HIS A 85 -12.94 0.78 -2.08
C HIS A 85 -13.61 -0.03 -3.22
N GLN A 86 -13.07 0.06 -4.44
CA GLN A 86 -13.56 -0.70 -5.61
C GLN A 86 -13.50 -2.22 -5.42
N ARG A 87 -12.54 -2.72 -4.64
CA ARG A 87 -12.42 -4.16 -4.28
C ARG A 87 -13.35 -4.59 -3.13
N GLY A 88 -14.20 -3.69 -2.65
CA GLY A 88 -15.16 -3.93 -1.57
C GLY A 88 -14.55 -3.94 -0.18
N TYR A 89 -13.38 -3.31 0.01
CA TYR A 89 -12.88 -3.05 1.34
C TYR A 89 -13.56 -1.83 1.95
N GLN A 90 -13.90 -1.93 3.23
CA GLN A 90 -14.47 -0.83 4.00
C GLN A 90 -13.36 -0.04 4.67
N LEU A 91 -13.41 1.29 4.56
CA LEU A 91 -12.54 2.17 5.34
C LEU A 91 -12.91 2.06 6.83
N LYS A 92 -11.92 1.79 7.68
CA LYS A 92 -12.09 1.61 9.13
C LYS A 92 -11.49 2.75 9.94
N THR A 93 -10.26 3.14 9.61
CA THR A 93 -9.60 4.28 10.25
C THR A 93 -8.94 5.14 9.19
N PHE A 94 -8.97 6.44 9.39
CA PHE A 94 -8.30 7.39 8.54
C PHE A 94 -7.69 8.49 9.40
N ASP A 95 -6.44 8.80 9.14
CA ASP A 95 -5.67 9.85 9.80
C ASP A 95 -5.19 10.81 8.72
N CYS A 96 -5.57 12.08 8.88
CA CYS A 96 -5.27 13.16 7.97
C CYS A 96 -5.54 14.49 8.67
N ASP A 97 -4.99 15.56 8.11
CA ASP A 97 -5.20 16.90 8.64
C ASP A 97 -6.61 17.44 8.44
N ASN A 98 -7.30 16.99 7.40
CA ASN A 98 -8.61 17.48 7.03
C ASN A 98 -9.65 16.36 7.14
N HIS A 99 -10.33 16.31 8.28
CA HIS A 99 -11.35 15.29 8.55
C HIS A 99 -12.51 15.30 7.54
N LEU A 100 -12.74 16.38 6.79
CA LEU A 100 -13.78 16.41 5.75
C LEU A 100 -13.35 15.65 4.49
N LEU A 101 -12.04 15.55 4.25
CA LEU A 101 -11.49 14.68 3.20
C LEU A 101 -11.84 13.20 3.45
N LEU A 102 -12.06 12.80 4.72
CA LEU A 102 -12.45 11.44 5.13
C LEU A 102 -13.76 10.98 4.48
N HIS A 103 -14.75 11.86 4.45
CA HIS A 103 -16.07 11.56 3.89
C HIS A 103 -16.11 11.71 2.37
N LEU A 104 -15.22 12.53 1.82
CA LEU A 104 -15.18 12.84 0.40
C LEU A 104 -14.26 11.92 -0.40
N LEU A 105 -13.25 11.29 0.20
CA LEU A 105 -12.26 10.43 -0.48
C LEU A 105 -12.84 9.38 -1.44
N PRO A 106 -13.92 8.65 -1.09
CA PRO A 106 -14.57 7.72 -2.04
C PRO A 106 -15.15 8.40 -3.28
N PHE A 107 -15.50 9.68 -3.18
CA PHE A 107 -16.17 10.49 -4.21
C PHE A 107 -15.22 11.44 -4.95
N LEU A 108 -14.09 11.85 -4.35
CA LEU A 108 -13.12 12.79 -4.92
C LEU A 108 -12.36 12.23 -6.12
N VAL A 109 -12.39 10.92 -6.37
CA VAL A 109 -11.77 10.34 -7.57
C VAL A 109 -12.69 10.34 -8.79
N TYR A 110 -13.74 11.17 -8.75
CA TYR A 110 -14.52 11.61 -9.90
C TYR A 110 -14.01 12.97 -10.39
N VAL A 111 -12.74 13.03 -10.81
CA VAL A 111 -12.31 14.00 -11.82
C VAL A 111 -11.75 13.18 -12.97
N LYS A 112 -12.51 13.20 -14.06
CA LYS A 112 -12.29 12.49 -15.31
C LYS A 112 -11.01 12.98 -15.98
N ASN A 113 -10.03 12.11 -16.14
CA ASN A 113 -9.16 12.14 -17.31
C ASN A 113 -9.44 10.86 -18.10
N ASN A 114 -10.04 11.03 -19.28
CA ASN A 114 -10.16 10.02 -20.32
C ASN A 114 -8.79 9.80 -20.95
N GLU A 115 -7.85 9.16 -20.25
CA GLU A 115 -6.72 8.52 -20.92
C GLU A 115 -6.56 7.10 -20.41
N GLU A 116 -6.47 6.20 -21.37
CA GLU A 116 -6.43 4.77 -21.20
C GLU A 116 -5.35 4.37 -20.19
N ILE A 117 -5.71 3.51 -19.24
CA ILE A 117 -4.75 2.91 -18.32
C ILE A 117 -3.91 1.95 -19.16
N HIS A 118 -2.81 2.45 -19.74
CA HIS A 118 -1.75 1.59 -20.21
C HIS A 118 -1.08 0.96 -19.00
N GLU A 119 -1.30 -0.35 -18.83
CA GLU A 119 -0.53 -1.18 -17.91
C GLU A 119 0.96 -0.97 -18.19
N THR A 120 1.63 -0.20 -17.34
CA THR A 120 3.08 -0.14 -17.33
C THR A 120 3.57 -1.51 -16.89
N LYS A 121 4.08 -2.27 -17.87
CA LYS A 121 4.74 -3.55 -17.67
C LYS A 121 5.75 -3.40 -16.54
N ILE A 122 5.43 -4.03 -15.40
CA ILE A 122 6.38 -4.32 -14.35
C ILE A 122 7.52 -5.08 -15.03
N ILE A 123 8.70 -4.44 -15.15
CA ILE A 123 9.92 -5.11 -15.57
C ILE A 123 10.24 -6.11 -14.48
N GLN A 124 9.77 -7.34 -14.67
CA GLN A 124 10.21 -8.49 -13.92
C GLN A 124 11.66 -8.73 -14.33
N SER A 125 12.60 -8.40 -13.44
CA SER A 125 13.96 -8.92 -13.52
C SER A 125 13.91 -10.44 -13.34
N ALA A 126 13.65 -11.16 -14.44
CA ALA A 126 13.72 -12.60 -14.53
C ALA A 126 15.19 -13.02 -14.40
N LYS A 127 15.62 -13.31 -13.17
CA LYS A 127 16.90 -13.95 -12.93
C LYS A 127 16.74 -15.46 -13.19
N ASN A 128 17.24 -15.87 -14.35
CA ASN A 128 17.48 -17.24 -14.80
C ASN A 128 17.67 -18.26 -13.67
N ARG A 129 16.81 -19.28 -13.61
CA ARG A 129 17.19 -20.65 -13.26
C ARG A 129 16.51 -21.62 -14.22
N ARG A 130 17.27 -22.04 -15.23
CA ARG A 130 16.95 -23.19 -16.07
C ARG A 130 16.88 -24.43 -15.18
N THR A 131 15.70 -25.04 -15.11
CA THR A 131 15.51 -26.45 -14.79
C THR A 131 15.89 -27.28 -16.02
N GLN A 132 16.91 -28.12 -15.91
CA GLN A 132 17.03 -29.32 -16.73
C GLN A 132 16.94 -30.52 -15.79
N ASN A 133 15.87 -31.28 -15.97
CA ASN A 133 15.69 -32.62 -15.42
C ASN A 133 16.65 -33.58 -16.12
N GLN A 134 17.27 -34.49 -15.35
CA GLN A 134 17.30 -35.93 -15.61
C GLN A 134 18.08 -36.64 -14.49
N SER A 135 17.41 -37.58 -13.81
CA SER A 135 18.01 -38.52 -12.85
C SER A 135 18.82 -39.60 -13.58
N PRO A 136 19.81 -40.25 -12.93
CA PRO A 136 19.50 -41.48 -12.18
C PRO A 136 20.25 -41.61 -10.83
N ALA A 137 19.68 -42.43 -9.94
CA ALA A 137 20.17 -42.78 -8.60
C ALA A 137 21.37 -43.78 -8.63
N PRO A 138 21.88 -44.30 -7.49
CA PRO A 138 22.18 -43.72 -6.18
C PRO A 138 23.67 -43.91 -5.78
N ALA A 139 24.19 -43.16 -4.82
CA ALA A 139 25.41 -43.55 -4.10
C ALA A 139 25.33 -43.16 -2.62
N LYS A 140 25.48 -44.18 -1.77
CA LYS A 140 25.68 -44.07 -0.32
C LYS A 140 26.84 -43.12 -0.03
N ASN A 141 26.68 -42.18 0.90
CA ASN A 141 27.69 -42.04 1.94
C ASN A 141 27.16 -41.30 3.17
N ASN A 142 27.50 -41.86 4.32
CA ASN A 142 27.30 -41.31 5.64
C ASN A 142 28.02 -39.96 5.78
N GLN A 143 27.39 -38.98 6.43
CA GLN A 143 28.01 -38.10 7.43
C GLN A 143 27.02 -37.04 7.89
N THR A 144 26.68 -37.10 9.17
CA THR A 144 26.05 -36.05 9.95
C THR A 144 26.96 -34.82 10.02
N PRO A 145 26.42 -33.59 9.88
CA PRO A 145 27.05 -32.41 10.45
C PRO A 145 26.22 -31.91 11.63
N SER A 146 26.88 -31.88 12.79
CA SER A 146 26.47 -31.18 14.00
C SER A 146 26.32 -29.69 13.74
N HIS A 147 25.10 -29.17 13.86
CA HIS A 147 24.89 -27.73 13.98
C HIS A 147 25.15 -27.30 15.43
N GLN A 148 26.32 -26.73 15.68
CA GLN A 148 26.60 -25.95 16.89
C GLN A 148 25.72 -24.69 16.88
N GLN A 149 24.78 -24.62 17.81
CA GLN A 149 24.10 -23.38 18.20
C GLN A 149 25.08 -22.53 19.01
N MET A 150 25.42 -21.34 18.51
CA MET A 150 26.02 -20.28 19.32
C MET A 150 24.88 -19.47 19.94
N GLY A 151 24.67 -19.64 21.25
CA GLY A 151 23.75 -18.83 22.03
C GLY A 151 24.32 -17.44 22.29
N PHE A 152 23.48 -16.42 22.22
CA PHE A 152 23.79 -15.10 22.77
C PHE A 152 23.38 -15.10 24.24
N SER A 153 24.36 -14.93 25.12
CA SER A 153 24.15 -14.57 26.52
C SER A 153 24.06 -13.04 26.63
N PHE A 154 23.18 -12.61 27.54
CA PHE A 154 22.69 -11.24 27.82
C PHE A 154 23.73 -10.12 27.81
#